data_AF-A0A7C3JS15-F1
#
_entry.id   AF-A0A7C3JS15-F1
#
_cell.length_a   1.000
_cell.length_b   1.000
_cell.length_c   1.000
_cell.angle_alpha   90.00
_cell.angle_beta   90.00
_cell.angle_gamma   90.00
#
_symmetry.space_group_name_H-M   'P 1'
#
loop_
_entity.id
_entity.type
_entity.pdbx_description
1 polymer ?
#
loop_
_entity_poly.entity_id
_entity_poly.type
_entity_poly.pdbx_seq_one_letter_code
_entity_poly.pdbx_strand_id
1 'polypeptide(L)'
;MSPPKQRTLDFAERQLRNRRISACLIVAFLLFFALTGLAVDYLYLGIFASGGRWFPVATLAALVVAGAVTATGYRFGAELILKAIGAEPLDTEIPEHRELRNVVKEMALASGCPMPRVFVVYDPAPNAFATGRDENNSAICITTGLLTLLSREETQGVVAHEIAHIRNRDIRVMMLVSVLLGGIALLADWAQRSLYAPRHGRRGGHRLILLPALLLIVFAPLVGRLMALAVSRQREYLADAAAVEFTRNPLGLAKALERLRDAAIPFHKATRGTAHLFFVNPLPGGVDDRDG
;
A
#
# COMPACT_ATOMS: atom_id res chain seq x y z
N MET A 1 -12.05 -40.60 -11.88
CA MET A 1 -11.84 -39.38 -11.08
C MET A 1 -10.37 -39.04 -11.14
N SER A 2 -10.00 -38.04 -11.94
CA SER A 2 -8.62 -37.53 -11.96
C SER A 2 -8.30 -36.94 -10.57
N PRO A 3 -7.13 -37.23 -9.99
CA PRO A 3 -6.76 -36.61 -8.72
C PRO A 3 -6.80 -35.08 -8.88
N PRO A 4 -7.26 -34.32 -7.87
CA PRO A 4 -7.20 -32.87 -7.92
C PRO A 4 -5.75 -32.48 -8.20
N LYS A 5 -5.51 -31.68 -9.25
CA LYS A 5 -4.20 -31.09 -9.51
C LYS A 5 -3.77 -30.40 -8.23
N GLN A 6 -2.79 -30.97 -7.52
CA GLN A 6 -2.14 -30.30 -6.42
C GLN A 6 -1.60 -28.99 -6.98
N ARG A 7 -2.22 -27.87 -6.62
CA ARG A 7 -1.71 -26.54 -6.93
C ARG A 7 -0.45 -26.37 -6.09
N THR A 8 0.67 -26.85 -6.60
CA THR A 8 1.99 -26.50 -6.07
C THR A 8 2.09 -24.98 -6.00
N LEU A 9 2.71 -24.46 -4.93
CA LEU A 9 2.95 -23.03 -4.75
C LEU A 9 3.90 -22.54 -5.86
N ASP A 10 3.34 -22.14 -7.01
CA ASP A 10 4.11 -21.58 -8.12
C ASP A 10 4.32 -20.08 -7.90
N PHE A 11 5.48 -19.76 -7.33
CA PHE A 11 5.93 -18.39 -7.13
C PHE A 11 6.20 -17.66 -8.47
N ALA A 12 6.64 -18.37 -9.52
CA ALA A 12 7.01 -17.73 -10.78
C ALA A 12 5.78 -17.20 -11.53
N GLU A 13 4.72 -17.99 -11.63
CA GLU A 13 3.45 -17.56 -12.23
C GLU A 13 2.88 -16.32 -11.51
N ARG A 14 2.98 -16.30 -10.18
CA ARG A 14 2.51 -15.17 -9.37
C ARG A 14 3.32 -13.92 -9.60
N GLN A 15 4.63 -14.04 -9.62
CA GLN A 15 5.51 -12.92 -9.88
C GLN A 15 5.18 -12.28 -11.24
N LEU A 16 4.84 -13.08 -12.25
CA LEU A 16 4.39 -12.59 -13.56
C LEU A 16 3.02 -11.92 -13.46
N ARG A 17 2.05 -12.55 -12.78
CA ARG A 17 0.71 -11.97 -12.57
C ARG A 17 0.79 -10.63 -11.85
N ASN A 18 1.55 -10.53 -10.77
CA ASN A 18 1.70 -9.30 -9.99
C ASN A 18 2.45 -8.22 -10.78
N ARG A 19 3.44 -8.58 -11.60
CA ARG A 19 4.06 -7.63 -12.55
C ARG A 19 3.02 -7.06 -13.53
N ARG A 20 2.14 -7.89 -14.09
CA ARG A 20 1.06 -7.46 -14.97
C ARG A 20 0.06 -6.57 -14.25
N ILE A 21 -0.37 -6.95 -13.04
CA ILE A 21 -1.27 -6.13 -12.22
C ILE A 21 -0.65 -4.76 -11.92
N SER A 22 0.62 -4.70 -11.50
CA SER A 22 1.30 -3.42 -11.28
C SER A 22 1.38 -2.57 -12.55
N ALA A 23 1.67 -3.17 -13.70
CA ALA A 23 1.70 -2.45 -14.97
C ALA A 23 0.31 -1.92 -15.36
N CYS A 24 -0.72 -2.76 -15.25
CA CYS A 24 -2.11 -2.37 -15.49
C CYS A 24 -2.55 -1.24 -14.56
N LEU A 25 -2.16 -1.28 -13.29
CA LEU A 25 -2.47 -0.25 -12.30
C LEU A 25 -1.82 1.10 -12.69
N ILE A 26 -0.55 1.08 -13.10
CA ILE A 26 0.15 2.28 -13.59
C ILE A 26 -0.54 2.85 -14.84
N VAL A 27 -0.82 1.99 -15.84
CA VAL A 27 -1.47 2.40 -17.09
C VAL A 27 -2.87 2.95 -16.82
N ALA A 28 -3.67 2.27 -16.00
CA ALA A 28 -5.01 2.71 -15.62
C ALA A 28 -4.99 4.06 -14.90
N PHE A 29 -4.02 4.29 -14.01
CA PHE A 29 -3.84 5.56 -13.33
C PHE A 29 -3.49 6.69 -14.30
N LEU A 30 -2.55 6.47 -15.21
CA LEU A 30 -2.19 7.46 -16.25
C LEU A 30 -3.36 7.77 -17.18
N LEU A 31 -4.09 6.74 -17.63
CA LEU A 31 -5.29 6.90 -18.45
C LEU A 31 -6.38 7.68 -17.73
N PHE A 32 -6.59 7.42 -16.44
CA PHE A 32 -7.54 8.15 -15.63
C PHE A 32 -7.20 9.65 -15.55
N PHE A 33 -5.93 10.00 -15.33
CA PHE A 33 -5.49 11.41 -15.34
C PHE A 33 -5.59 12.04 -16.73
N ALA A 34 -5.30 11.29 -17.80
CA ALA A 34 -5.48 11.76 -19.16
C ALA A 34 -6.94 12.10 -19.45
N LEU A 35 -7.88 11.19 -19.12
CA LEU A 35 -9.32 11.41 -19.33
C LEU A 35 -9.86 12.56 -18.48
N THR A 36 -9.41 12.67 -17.23
CA THR A 36 -9.78 13.77 -16.34
C THR A 36 -9.25 15.10 -16.87
N GLY A 37 -8.00 15.14 -17.33
CA GLY A 37 -7.40 16.32 -17.95
C GLY A 37 -8.14 16.73 -19.23
N LEU A 38 -8.51 15.77 -20.09
CA LEU A 38 -9.29 16.04 -21.30
C LEU A 38 -10.68 16.59 -20.98
N ALA A 39 -11.34 16.06 -19.94
CA ALA A 39 -12.62 16.59 -19.48
C ALA A 39 -12.49 18.04 -18.99
N VAL A 40 -11.41 18.37 -18.25
CA VAL A 40 -11.14 19.74 -17.81
C VAL A 40 -10.84 20.66 -19.00
N ASP A 41 -10.00 20.21 -19.93
CA ASP A 41 -9.69 20.95 -21.16
C ASP A 41 -10.98 21.25 -21.93
N TYR A 42 -11.86 20.27 -22.10
CA TYR A 42 -13.13 20.43 -22.81
C TYR A 42 -14.10 21.40 -22.09
N LEU A 43 -14.29 21.24 -20.77
CA LEU A 43 -15.30 21.99 -20.00
C LEU A 43 -14.88 23.42 -19.65
N TYR A 44 -13.59 23.66 -19.40
CA TYR A 44 -13.08 24.95 -18.90
C TYR A 44 -12.24 25.70 -19.93
N LEU A 45 -11.40 24.98 -20.68
CA LEU A 45 -10.45 25.59 -21.62
C LEU A 45 -10.97 25.61 -23.07
N GLY A 46 -11.97 24.80 -23.40
CA GLY A 46 -12.68 24.80 -24.68
C GLY A 46 -13.38 26.13 -25.02
N ILE A 47 -13.56 27.03 -24.03
CA ILE A 47 -14.11 28.38 -24.24
C ILE A 47 -13.03 29.38 -24.70
N PHE A 48 -11.73 29.09 -24.53
CA PHE A 48 -10.66 29.94 -25.11
C PHE A 48 -10.46 29.68 -26.61
N ALA A 49 -11.23 28.78 -27.21
CA ALA A 49 -11.23 28.49 -28.65
C ALA A 49 -12.20 29.38 -29.45
N SER A 50 -12.47 30.61 -29.00
CA SER A 50 -12.95 31.66 -29.91
C SER A 50 -11.79 32.11 -30.83
N GLY A 51 -11.33 31.24 -31.74
CA GLY A 51 -10.42 31.61 -32.83
C GLY A 51 -8.98 31.04 -32.83
N GLY A 52 -8.59 30.14 -31.90
CA GLY A 52 -7.22 29.57 -31.84
C GLY A 52 -7.18 28.05 -31.71
N ARG A 53 -6.10 27.41 -32.22
CA ARG A 53 -5.87 25.95 -32.20
C ARG A 53 -6.06 25.38 -30.78
N TRP A 54 -6.89 24.35 -30.66
CA TRP A 54 -7.08 23.61 -29.41
C TRP A 54 -5.75 22.99 -28.95
N PHE A 55 -5.29 23.34 -27.74
CA PHE A 55 -4.10 22.78 -27.13
C PHE A 55 -4.44 22.26 -25.72
N PRO A 56 -4.27 20.95 -25.44
CA PRO A 56 -4.75 20.32 -24.22
C PRO A 56 -3.78 20.55 -23.04
N VAL A 57 -3.74 21.79 -22.54
CA VAL A 57 -2.83 22.21 -21.46
C VAL A 57 -3.10 21.40 -20.18
N ALA A 58 -4.38 21.23 -19.79
CA ALA A 58 -4.72 20.55 -18.55
C ALA A 58 -4.40 19.06 -18.62
N THR A 59 -4.61 18.42 -19.78
CA THR A 59 -4.22 17.02 -20.02
C THR A 59 -2.70 16.84 -19.92
N LEU A 60 -1.92 17.71 -20.54
CA LEU A 60 -0.46 17.63 -20.49
C LEU A 60 0.05 17.82 -19.05
N ALA A 61 -0.47 18.82 -18.33
CA ALA A 61 -0.14 19.04 -16.94
C ALA A 61 -0.52 17.84 -16.05
N ALA A 62 -1.73 17.30 -16.22
CA ALA A 62 -2.21 16.13 -15.49
C ALA A 62 -1.34 14.90 -15.74
N LEU A 63 -0.91 14.66 -16.98
CA LEU A 63 -0.02 13.55 -17.34
C LEU A 63 1.39 13.73 -16.77
N VAL A 64 1.94 14.95 -16.77
CA VAL A 64 3.24 15.23 -16.15
C VAL A 64 3.18 14.95 -14.65
N VAL A 65 2.14 15.45 -13.97
CA VAL A 65 1.94 15.21 -12.53
C VAL A 65 1.75 13.72 -12.24
N ALA A 66 0.85 13.04 -12.96
CA ALA A 66 0.58 11.62 -12.77
C ALA A 66 1.81 10.75 -13.07
N GLY A 67 2.55 11.08 -14.12
CA GLY A 67 3.82 10.44 -14.49
C GLY A 67 4.88 10.63 -13.40
N ALA A 68 5.02 11.85 -12.87
CA ALA A 68 5.94 12.14 -11.78
C ALA A 68 5.57 11.35 -10.51
N VAL A 69 4.30 11.38 -10.07
CA VAL A 69 3.81 10.63 -8.90
C VAL A 69 4.01 9.13 -9.06
N THR A 70 3.74 8.59 -10.24
CA THR A 70 3.91 7.16 -10.52
C THR A 70 5.39 6.78 -10.53
N ALA A 71 6.25 7.59 -11.15
CA ALA A 71 7.69 7.35 -11.23
C ALA A 71 8.35 7.44 -9.84
N THR A 72 7.99 8.43 -9.04
CA THR A 72 8.48 8.58 -7.66
C THR A 72 7.94 7.48 -6.77
N GLY A 73 6.65 7.15 -6.87
CA GLY A 73 6.03 6.04 -6.13
C GLY A 73 6.68 4.70 -6.45
N TYR A 74 6.95 4.41 -7.72
CA TYR A 74 7.58 3.15 -8.11
C TYR A 74 9.04 3.03 -7.63
N ARG A 75 9.79 4.15 -7.59
CA ARG A 75 11.21 4.17 -7.21
C ARG A 75 11.45 4.32 -5.70
N PHE A 76 10.64 5.14 -5.04
CA PHE A 76 10.83 5.58 -3.65
C PHE A 76 9.60 5.29 -2.76
N GLY A 77 8.62 4.53 -3.25
CA GLY A 77 7.36 4.29 -2.53
C GLY A 77 7.55 3.60 -1.19
N ALA A 78 8.51 2.68 -1.09
CA ALA A 78 8.86 2.05 0.18
C ALA A 78 9.35 3.09 1.20
N GLU A 79 10.28 3.97 0.80
CA GLU A 79 10.81 5.04 1.64
C GLU A 79 9.73 6.04 2.02
N LEU A 80 8.81 6.38 1.11
CA LEU A 80 7.68 7.27 1.38
C LEU A 80 6.76 6.66 2.45
N ILE A 81 6.43 5.37 2.34
CA ILE A 81 5.60 4.66 3.31
C ILE A 81 6.30 4.59 4.67
N LEU A 82 7.56 4.15 4.70
CA LEU A 82 8.34 4.03 5.94
C LEU A 82 8.48 5.37 6.67
N LYS A 83 8.74 6.46 5.95
CA LYS A 83 8.79 7.81 6.52
C LYS A 83 7.43 8.26 7.03
N ALA A 84 6.35 8.01 6.29
CA ALA A 84 5.01 8.43 6.67
C ALA A 84 4.55 7.82 8.01
N ILE A 85 4.97 6.59 8.31
CA ILE A 85 4.64 5.91 9.57
C ILE A 85 5.68 6.13 10.68
N GLY A 86 6.76 6.86 10.40
CA GLY A 86 7.86 7.08 11.35
C GLY A 86 8.63 5.81 11.70
N ALA A 87 8.91 4.97 10.70
CA ALA A 87 9.74 3.78 10.86
C ALA A 87 11.22 4.15 10.95
N GLU A 88 11.94 3.54 11.88
CA GLU A 88 13.36 3.74 12.11
C GLU A 88 14.14 2.49 11.72
N PRO A 89 15.37 2.62 11.17
CA PRO A 89 16.22 1.47 10.92
C PRO A 89 16.45 0.66 12.19
N LEU A 90 16.51 -0.66 12.05
CA LEU A 90 16.78 -1.56 13.16
C LEU A 90 18.15 -1.25 13.81
N ASP A 91 18.15 -1.03 15.13
CA ASP A 91 19.37 -0.86 15.94
C ASP A 91 19.84 -2.21 16.52
N THR A 92 21.04 -2.67 16.15
CA THR A 92 21.59 -3.97 16.60
C THR A 92 22.20 -3.98 18.00
N GLU A 93 22.31 -2.82 18.64
CA GLU A 93 22.74 -2.70 20.04
C GLU A 93 21.64 -3.19 21.01
N ILE A 94 20.38 -3.13 20.58
CA ILE A 94 19.22 -3.59 21.36
C ILE A 94 19.05 -5.12 21.19
N PRO A 95 18.97 -5.91 22.29
CA PRO A 95 18.84 -7.37 22.22
C PRO A 95 17.62 -7.85 21.42
N GLU A 96 16.45 -7.23 21.62
CA GLU A 96 15.20 -7.58 20.95
C GLU A 96 15.30 -7.35 19.44
N HIS A 97 15.96 -6.26 19.03
CA HIS A 97 16.22 -5.97 17.63
C HIS A 97 17.20 -6.98 17.00
N ARG A 98 18.21 -7.41 17.76
CA ARG A 98 19.13 -8.46 17.32
C ARG A 98 18.40 -9.79 17.11
N GLU A 99 17.50 -10.15 18.02
CA GLU A 99 16.64 -11.32 17.85
C GLU A 99 15.77 -11.19 16.60
N LEU A 100 15.12 -10.05 16.41
CA LEU A 100 14.32 -9.79 15.23
C LEU A 100 15.14 -9.93 13.93
N ARG A 101 16.35 -9.38 13.89
CA ARG A 101 17.25 -9.53 12.74
C ARG A 101 17.55 -10.99 12.43
N ASN A 102 17.75 -11.81 13.46
CA ASN A 102 18.01 -13.24 13.30
C ASN A 102 16.78 -13.95 12.72
N VAL A 103 15.59 -13.66 13.25
CA VAL A 103 14.32 -14.20 12.73
C VAL A 103 14.12 -13.84 11.26
N VAL A 104 14.30 -12.56 10.89
CA VAL A 104 14.17 -12.12 9.49
C VAL A 104 15.22 -12.81 8.60
N LYS A 105 16.45 -12.97 9.08
CA LYS A 105 17.52 -13.66 8.34
C LYS A 105 17.22 -15.14 8.13
N GLU A 106 16.73 -15.83 9.16
CA GLU A 106 16.32 -17.24 9.08
C GLU A 106 15.21 -17.42 8.04
N MET A 107 14.21 -16.55 8.06
CA MET A 107 13.09 -16.63 7.12
C MET A 107 13.46 -16.20 5.70
N ALA A 108 14.40 -15.25 5.54
CA ALA A 108 14.97 -14.92 4.23
C ALA A 108 15.73 -16.14 3.64
N LEU A 109 16.51 -16.84 4.46
CA LEU A 109 17.20 -18.07 4.06
C LEU A 109 16.22 -19.20 3.70
N ALA A 110 15.23 -19.47 4.56
CA ALA A 110 14.23 -20.52 4.34
C ALA A 110 13.38 -20.27 3.07
N SER A 111 13.08 -19.01 2.77
CA SER A 111 12.34 -18.60 1.57
C SER A 111 13.24 -18.41 0.34
N GLY A 112 14.56 -18.49 0.46
CA GLY A 112 15.47 -18.19 -0.65
C GLY A 112 15.37 -16.74 -1.17
N CYS A 113 14.84 -15.81 -0.37
CA CYS A 113 14.80 -14.40 -0.69
C CYS A 113 16.07 -13.68 -0.19
N PRO A 114 16.48 -12.58 -0.85
CA PRO A 114 17.48 -11.67 -0.29
C PRO A 114 17.03 -11.15 1.07
N MET A 115 17.98 -10.86 1.96
CA MET A 115 17.69 -10.26 3.26
C MET A 115 17.01 -8.89 3.07
N PRO A 116 15.75 -8.72 3.49
CA PRO A 116 15.09 -7.41 3.42
C PRO A 116 15.68 -6.45 4.45
N ARG A 117 15.56 -5.15 4.19
CA ARG A 117 15.85 -4.14 5.21
C ARG A 117 14.84 -4.28 6.35
N VAL A 118 15.30 -4.11 7.59
CA VAL A 118 14.45 -4.24 8.78
C VAL A 118 14.28 -2.87 9.43
N PHE A 119 13.03 -2.52 9.71
CA PHE A 119 12.65 -1.29 10.38
C PHE A 119 11.78 -1.60 11.59
N VAL A 120 11.87 -0.73 12.59
CA VAL A 120 11.04 -0.77 13.80
C VAL A 120 10.25 0.52 13.90
N VAL A 121 8.99 0.41 14.32
CA VAL A 121 8.15 1.55 14.69
C VAL A 121 7.87 1.48 16.17
N TYR A 122 8.22 2.53 16.89
CA TYR A 122 7.88 2.68 18.31
C TYR A 122 6.40 3.03 18.45
N ASP A 123 5.57 1.99 18.57
CA ASP A 123 4.13 2.08 18.77
C ASP A 123 3.63 0.83 19.53
N PRO A 124 2.73 0.98 20.52
CA PRO A 124 2.19 -0.15 21.27
C PRO A 124 1.21 -1.00 20.45
N ALA A 125 0.65 -0.51 19.34
CA ALA A 125 -0.25 -1.29 18.50
C ALA A 125 0.52 -2.43 17.82
N PRO A 126 0.21 -3.71 18.13
CA PRO A 126 1.00 -4.83 17.63
C PRO A 126 0.72 -5.04 16.15
N ASN A 127 1.73 -4.84 15.31
CA ASN A 127 1.59 -4.94 13.86
C ASN A 127 2.91 -5.19 13.13
N ALA A 128 2.80 -5.68 11.90
CA ALA A 128 3.90 -5.83 10.96
C ALA A 128 3.39 -5.57 9.54
N PHE A 129 4.31 -5.24 8.64
CA PHE A 129 4.06 -5.26 7.20
C PHE A 129 5.36 -5.31 6.39
N ALA A 130 5.27 -5.76 5.15
CA ALA A 130 6.31 -5.65 4.15
C ALA A 130 5.98 -4.62 3.06
N THR A 131 7.01 -3.93 2.55
CA THR A 131 6.89 -3.01 1.43
C THR A 131 8.11 -3.09 0.53
N GLY A 132 8.00 -2.62 -0.71
CA GLY A 132 9.11 -2.64 -1.65
C GLY A 132 8.70 -2.81 -3.09
N ARG A 133 9.66 -2.60 -3.98
CA ARG A 133 9.46 -2.75 -5.42
C ARG A 133 9.67 -4.19 -5.87
N ASP A 134 10.60 -4.90 -5.27
CA ASP A 134 10.95 -6.28 -5.61
C ASP A 134 11.72 -6.90 -4.44
N GLU A 135 12.06 -8.18 -4.56
CA GLU A 135 12.75 -8.93 -3.51
C GLU A 135 14.08 -8.28 -3.09
N ASN A 136 14.82 -7.71 -4.03
CA ASN A 136 16.09 -7.03 -3.77
C ASN A 136 15.91 -5.63 -3.16
N ASN A 137 14.75 -5.02 -3.37
CA ASN A 137 14.39 -3.68 -2.91
C ASN A 137 13.17 -3.77 -1.98
N SER A 138 13.31 -4.57 -0.93
CA SER A 138 12.26 -4.88 0.04
C SER A 138 12.62 -4.41 1.45
N ALA A 139 11.59 -4.19 2.26
CA ALA A 139 11.70 -3.83 3.65
C ALA A 139 10.58 -4.51 4.45
N ILE A 140 10.90 -4.93 5.67
CA ILE A 140 9.95 -5.39 6.68
C ILE A 140 9.95 -4.38 7.81
N CYS A 141 8.76 -4.01 8.26
CA CYS A 141 8.56 -3.08 9.35
C CYS A 141 7.72 -3.75 10.43
N ILE A 142 8.15 -3.64 11.69
CA ILE A 142 7.49 -4.27 12.84
C ILE A 142 7.34 -3.24 13.96
N THR A 143 6.21 -3.26 14.66
CA THR A 143 6.01 -2.37 15.80
C THR A 143 6.61 -2.93 17.08
N THR A 144 7.01 -2.06 18.01
CA THR A 144 7.44 -2.48 19.34
C THR A 144 6.36 -3.27 20.09
N GLY A 145 5.08 -2.90 19.89
CA GLY A 145 3.96 -3.65 20.46
C GLY A 145 3.94 -5.12 20.04
N LEU A 146 4.26 -5.43 18.78
CA LEU A 146 4.32 -6.80 18.30
C LEU A 146 5.47 -7.57 18.95
N LEU A 147 6.67 -6.95 19.01
CA LEU A 147 7.85 -7.56 19.63
C LEU A 147 7.64 -7.84 21.13
N THR A 148 6.88 -7.00 21.83
CA THR A 148 6.56 -7.23 23.24
C THR A 148 5.47 -8.28 23.45
N LEU A 149 4.55 -8.44 22.49
CA LEU A 149 3.39 -9.32 22.60
C LEU A 149 3.71 -10.77 22.20
N LEU A 150 4.51 -10.93 21.16
CA LEU A 150 4.78 -12.22 20.55
C LEU A 150 6.11 -12.79 21.03
N SER A 151 6.11 -14.10 21.25
CA SER A 151 7.35 -14.87 21.40
C SER A 151 8.14 -14.90 20.10
N ARG A 152 9.40 -15.35 20.18
CA ARG A 152 10.27 -15.54 19.01
C ARG A 152 9.65 -16.44 17.93
N GLU A 153 9.01 -17.54 18.33
CA GLU A 153 8.37 -18.50 17.41
C GLU A 153 7.14 -17.90 16.71
N GLU A 154 6.33 -17.14 17.45
CA GLU A 154 5.17 -16.43 16.91
C GLU A 154 5.60 -15.31 15.96
N THR A 155 6.64 -14.55 16.34
CA THR A 155 7.27 -13.52 15.49
C THR A 155 7.82 -14.13 14.20
N GLN A 156 8.42 -15.32 14.27
CA GLN A 156 8.89 -16.05 13.10
C GLN A 156 7.74 -16.42 12.15
N GLY A 157 6.56 -16.79 12.68
CA GLY A 157 5.34 -16.99 11.91
C GLY A 157 4.90 -15.74 11.14
N VAL A 158 4.79 -14.61 11.83
CA VAL A 158 4.41 -13.32 11.21
C VAL A 158 5.43 -12.87 10.17
N VAL A 159 6.72 -12.92 10.50
CA VAL A 159 7.81 -12.54 9.57
C VAL A 159 7.84 -13.46 8.34
N ALA A 160 7.56 -14.76 8.49
CA ALA A 160 7.48 -15.68 7.37
C ALA A 160 6.31 -15.35 6.43
N HIS A 161 5.17 -14.94 6.98
CA HIS A 161 4.02 -14.46 6.20
C HIS A 161 4.40 -13.19 5.42
N GLU A 162 5.02 -12.20 6.06
CA GLU A 162 5.48 -10.98 5.39
C GLU A 162 6.52 -11.28 4.28
N ILE A 163 7.42 -12.23 4.51
CA ILE A 163 8.39 -12.68 3.49
C ILE A 163 7.70 -13.39 2.33
N ALA A 164 6.61 -14.11 2.55
CA ALA A 164 5.83 -14.70 1.46
C ALA A 164 5.29 -13.63 0.51
N HIS A 165 4.86 -12.47 1.02
CA HIS A 165 4.47 -11.33 0.19
C HIS A 165 5.64 -10.72 -0.60
N ILE A 166 6.84 -10.68 0.00
CA ILE A 166 8.06 -10.26 -0.70
C ILE A 166 8.34 -11.21 -1.86
N ARG A 167 8.37 -12.53 -1.58
CA ARG A 167 8.65 -13.59 -2.57
C ARG A 167 7.63 -13.60 -3.72
N ASN A 168 6.36 -13.35 -3.42
CA ASN A 168 5.28 -13.27 -4.40
C ASN A 168 5.23 -11.93 -5.16
N ARG A 169 5.98 -10.90 -4.73
CA ARG A 169 5.85 -9.51 -5.19
C ARG A 169 4.49 -8.86 -4.96
N ASP A 170 3.77 -9.32 -3.95
CA ASP A 170 2.55 -8.65 -3.49
C ASP A 170 2.89 -7.25 -2.97
N ILE A 171 4.05 -7.11 -2.31
CA ILE A 171 4.58 -5.84 -1.79
C ILE A 171 4.59 -4.70 -2.81
N ARG A 172 4.82 -4.98 -4.09
CA ARG A 172 4.85 -3.97 -5.16
C ARG A 172 3.46 -3.44 -5.45
N VAL A 173 2.48 -4.33 -5.56
CA VAL A 173 1.09 -3.96 -5.84
C VAL A 173 0.57 -3.15 -4.66
N MET A 174 0.78 -3.64 -3.44
CA MET A 174 0.31 -2.98 -2.23
C MET A 174 0.97 -1.61 -2.01
N MET A 175 2.29 -1.50 -2.25
CA MET A 175 3.02 -0.23 -2.18
C MET A 175 2.51 0.78 -3.21
N LEU A 176 2.30 0.37 -4.47
CA LEU A 176 1.75 1.25 -5.50
C LEU A 176 0.34 1.73 -5.13
N VAL A 177 -0.52 0.81 -4.67
CA VAL A 177 -1.86 1.18 -4.19
C VAL A 177 -1.78 2.22 -3.07
N SER A 178 -0.91 2.02 -2.07
CA SER A 178 -0.73 2.97 -0.98
C SER A 178 -0.28 4.36 -1.44
N VAL A 179 0.72 4.42 -2.32
CA VAL A 179 1.22 5.71 -2.82
C VAL A 179 0.16 6.42 -3.66
N LEU A 180 -0.57 5.69 -4.52
CA LEU A 180 -1.64 6.28 -5.31
C LEU A 180 -2.79 6.80 -4.44
N LEU A 181 -3.19 6.05 -3.41
CA LEU A 181 -4.22 6.49 -2.47
C LEU A 181 -3.77 7.70 -1.65
N GLY A 182 -2.51 7.73 -1.20
CA GLY A 182 -1.93 8.89 -0.54
C GLY A 182 -1.94 10.13 -1.44
N GLY A 183 -1.56 9.96 -2.73
CA GLY A 183 -1.62 11.04 -3.71
C GLY A 183 -3.04 11.57 -3.95
N ILE A 184 -4.03 10.67 -4.08
CA ILE A 184 -5.44 11.04 -4.22
C ILE A 184 -5.93 11.77 -2.97
N ALA A 185 -5.56 11.33 -1.77
CA ALA A 185 -5.94 11.98 -0.52
C ALA A 185 -5.39 13.41 -0.42
N LEU A 186 -4.14 13.65 -0.83
CA LEU A 186 -3.55 15.00 -0.89
C LEU A 186 -4.29 15.90 -1.88
N LEU A 187 -4.66 15.38 -3.06
CA LEU A 187 -5.45 16.12 -4.04
C LEU A 187 -6.86 16.44 -3.52
N ALA A 188 -7.47 15.49 -2.80
CA ALA A 188 -8.78 15.69 -2.19
C ALA A 188 -8.74 16.75 -1.08
N ASP A 189 -7.73 16.73 -0.20
CA ASP A 189 -7.53 17.75 0.83
C ASP A 189 -7.28 19.13 0.22
N TRP A 190 -6.44 19.22 -0.81
CA TRP A 190 -6.24 20.47 -1.56
C TRP A 190 -7.55 20.99 -2.19
N ALA A 191 -8.33 20.09 -2.79
CA ALA A 191 -9.60 20.43 -3.40
C ALA A 191 -10.59 20.96 -2.36
N GLN A 192 -10.72 20.28 -1.22
CA GLN A 192 -11.56 20.71 -0.11
C GLN A 192 -11.14 22.10 0.42
N ARG A 193 -9.85 22.31 0.73
CA ARG A 193 -9.35 23.61 1.19
C ARG A 193 -9.63 24.73 0.19
N SER A 194 -9.50 24.45 -1.11
CA SER A 194 -9.81 25.40 -2.17
C SER A 194 -11.30 25.77 -2.24
N LEU A 195 -12.20 24.86 -1.87
CA LEU A 195 -13.65 25.11 -1.81
C LEU A 195 -14.04 26.01 -0.62
N TYR A 196 -13.39 25.81 0.53
CA TYR A 196 -13.72 26.48 1.80
C TYR A 196 -12.88 27.74 2.10
N ALA A 197 -11.89 28.10 1.26
CA ALA A 197 -11.08 29.30 1.44
C ALA A 197 -11.93 30.61 1.42
N PRO A 198 -11.69 31.59 2.32
CA PRO A 198 -12.44 32.85 2.40
C PRO A 198 -12.38 33.64 1.09
N ARG A 199 -13.53 33.90 0.47
CA ARG A 199 -13.63 34.60 -0.82
C ARG A 199 -13.58 36.11 -0.65
N HIS A 200 -12.41 36.71 -0.80
CA HIS A 200 -12.33 38.17 -0.98
C HIS A 200 -12.71 38.55 -2.43
N GLY A 201 -13.96 38.96 -2.63
CA GLY A 201 -14.32 40.04 -3.56
C GLY A 201 -14.24 39.83 -5.09
N ARG A 202 -14.25 38.61 -5.65
CA ARG A 202 -14.29 38.43 -7.13
C ARG A 202 -15.57 37.75 -7.63
N ARG A 203 -16.39 38.52 -8.36
CA ARG A 203 -17.65 38.16 -9.07
C ARG A 203 -17.54 37.03 -10.12
N GLY A 204 -16.41 36.33 -10.24
CA GLY A 204 -16.19 35.18 -11.14
C GLY A 204 -16.11 33.81 -10.46
N GLY A 205 -16.44 33.73 -9.16
CA GLY A 205 -16.09 32.60 -8.29
C GLY A 205 -16.74 31.24 -8.62
N HIS A 206 -17.88 31.18 -9.29
CA HIS A 206 -18.59 29.91 -9.50
C HIS A 206 -17.83 28.92 -10.40
N ARG A 207 -17.07 29.39 -11.39
CA ARG A 207 -16.31 28.50 -12.29
C ARG A 207 -15.03 27.94 -11.65
N LEU A 208 -14.43 28.64 -10.70
CA LEU A 208 -13.23 28.16 -9.98
C LEU A 208 -13.55 27.06 -8.94
N ILE A 209 -14.78 27.03 -8.42
CA ILE A 209 -15.25 26.08 -7.39
C ILE A 209 -15.58 24.72 -8.00
N LEU A 210 -16.03 24.71 -9.26
CA LEU A 210 -16.47 23.48 -9.92
C LEU A 210 -15.31 22.51 -10.22
N LEU A 211 -14.07 23.00 -10.38
CA LEU A 211 -12.91 22.15 -10.65
C LEU A 211 -12.53 21.28 -9.42
N PRO A 212 -12.32 21.83 -8.21
CA PRO A 212 -12.13 21.02 -7.00
C PRO A 212 -13.27 20.03 -6.74
N ALA A 213 -14.53 20.46 -6.92
CA ALA A 213 -15.69 19.59 -6.73
C ALA A 213 -15.71 18.42 -7.74
N LEU A 214 -15.39 18.70 -9.02
CA LEU A 214 -15.28 17.67 -10.06
C LEU A 214 -14.18 16.65 -9.72
N LEU A 215 -13.02 17.09 -9.26
CA LEU A 215 -11.93 16.19 -8.85
C LEU A 215 -12.40 15.23 -7.76
N LEU A 216 -13.07 15.72 -6.71
CA LEU A 216 -13.57 14.87 -5.63
C LEU A 216 -14.55 13.79 -6.12
N ILE A 217 -15.49 14.16 -7.00
CA ILE A 217 -16.46 13.24 -7.58
C ILE A 217 -15.77 12.16 -8.44
N VAL A 218 -14.79 12.56 -9.24
CA VAL A 218 -14.08 11.68 -10.17
C VAL A 218 -13.11 10.73 -9.44
N PHE A 219 -12.47 11.18 -8.36
CA PHE A 219 -11.54 10.37 -7.57
C PHE A 219 -12.22 9.38 -6.62
N ALA A 220 -13.41 9.65 -6.12
CA ALA A 220 -14.13 8.78 -5.19
C ALA A 220 -14.24 7.30 -5.65
N PRO A 221 -14.69 6.98 -6.89
CA PRO A 221 -14.77 5.58 -7.35
C PRO A 221 -13.40 4.93 -7.56
N LEU A 222 -12.34 5.72 -7.79
CA LEU A 222 -10.98 5.19 -7.95
C LEU A 222 -10.46 4.62 -6.64
N VAL A 223 -10.74 5.29 -5.51
CA VAL A 223 -10.34 4.83 -4.17
C VAL A 223 -10.90 3.44 -3.88
N GLY A 224 -12.20 3.22 -4.13
CA GLY A 224 -12.83 1.91 -3.90
C GLY A 224 -12.21 0.78 -4.73
N ARG A 225 -11.92 1.05 -6.02
CA ARG A 225 -11.26 0.06 -6.90
C ARG A 225 -9.83 -0.26 -6.47
N LEU A 226 -9.07 0.75 -6.03
CA LEU A 226 -7.72 0.56 -5.53
C LEU A 226 -7.72 -0.27 -4.24
N MET A 227 -8.67 -0.03 -3.33
CA MET A 227 -8.82 -0.81 -2.10
C MET A 227 -9.18 -2.27 -2.38
N ALA A 228 -10.11 -2.51 -3.30
CA ALA A 228 -10.46 -3.86 -3.74
C ALA A 228 -9.26 -4.62 -4.36
N LEU A 229 -8.31 -3.90 -4.99
CA LEU A 229 -7.07 -4.49 -5.50
C LEU A 229 -6.02 -4.72 -4.40
N ALA A 230 -6.02 -3.91 -3.36
CA ALA A 230 -5.11 -4.01 -2.21
C ALA A 230 -5.43 -5.23 -1.34
N VAL A 231 -6.71 -5.52 -1.14
CA VAL A 231 -7.16 -6.66 -0.32
C VAL A 231 -7.44 -7.87 -1.21
N SER A 232 -6.81 -9.01 -0.94
CA SER A 232 -7.13 -10.26 -1.63
C SER A 232 -6.99 -11.45 -0.68
N ARG A 233 -8.12 -12.05 -0.28
CA ARG A 233 -8.14 -13.25 0.57
C ARG A 233 -7.27 -14.38 0.01
N GLN A 234 -7.24 -14.53 -1.32
CA GLN A 234 -6.39 -15.52 -1.96
C GLN A 234 -4.90 -15.27 -1.72
N ARG A 235 -4.43 -14.01 -1.67
CA ARG A 235 -3.03 -13.72 -1.34
C ARG A 235 -2.71 -14.12 0.09
N GLU A 236 -3.57 -13.75 1.04
CA GLU A 236 -3.43 -14.07 2.46
C GLU A 236 -3.32 -15.58 2.72
N TYR A 237 -4.28 -16.38 2.22
CA TYR A 237 -4.24 -17.85 2.41
C TYR A 237 -2.95 -18.50 1.90
N LEU A 238 -2.35 -17.90 0.88
CA LEU A 238 -1.16 -18.44 0.25
C LEU A 238 0.12 -17.89 0.90
N ALA A 239 0.05 -16.71 1.50
CA ALA A 239 1.07 -16.22 2.41
C ALA A 239 1.11 -17.07 3.69
N ASP A 240 -0.05 -17.44 4.26
CA ASP A 240 -0.15 -18.34 5.41
C ASP A 240 0.41 -19.74 5.09
N ALA A 241 0.03 -20.33 3.96
CA ALA A 241 0.55 -21.62 3.53
C ALA A 241 2.09 -21.58 3.34
N ALA A 242 2.61 -20.52 2.72
CA ALA A 242 4.04 -20.32 2.55
C ALA A 242 4.77 -20.06 3.88
N ALA A 243 4.15 -19.33 4.80
CA ALA A 243 4.69 -19.10 6.14
C ALA A 243 4.87 -20.43 6.88
N VAL A 244 3.88 -21.33 6.83
CA VAL A 244 3.99 -22.69 7.39
C VAL A 244 5.07 -23.51 6.68
N GLU A 245 5.20 -23.38 5.36
CA GLU A 245 6.25 -24.05 4.59
C GLU A 245 7.66 -23.59 4.99
N PHE A 246 7.84 -22.28 5.21
CA PHE A 246 9.13 -21.68 5.58
C PHE A 246 9.50 -21.96 7.03
N THR A 247 8.55 -21.83 7.96
CA THR A 247 8.79 -22.03 9.40
C THR A 247 8.80 -23.49 9.80
N ARG A 248 8.09 -24.35 9.05
CA ARG A 248 7.74 -25.72 9.46
C ARG A 248 7.01 -25.77 10.81
N ASN A 249 6.41 -24.66 11.24
CA ASN A 249 5.74 -24.51 12.52
C ASN A 249 4.37 -23.82 12.34
N PRO A 250 3.31 -24.58 12.03
CA PRO A 250 1.97 -24.01 11.88
C PRO A 250 1.41 -23.44 13.18
N LEU A 251 1.79 -23.99 14.33
CA LEU A 251 1.31 -23.53 15.63
C LEU A 251 1.85 -22.13 15.99
N GLY A 252 3.07 -21.81 15.57
CA GLY A 252 3.66 -20.48 15.76
C GLY A 252 2.82 -19.39 15.10
N LEU A 253 2.44 -19.58 13.83
CA LEU A 253 1.56 -18.63 13.12
C LEU A 253 0.16 -18.58 13.73
N ALA A 254 -0.44 -19.73 14.04
CA ALA A 254 -1.79 -19.79 14.60
C ALA A 254 -1.91 -19.04 15.94
N LYS A 255 -0.95 -19.24 16.86
CA LYS A 255 -0.92 -18.52 18.15
C LYS A 255 -0.65 -17.02 17.96
N ALA A 256 0.20 -16.65 17.00
CA ALA A 256 0.44 -15.25 16.67
C ALA A 256 -0.85 -14.54 16.23
N LEU A 257 -1.62 -15.17 15.32
CA LEU A 257 -2.91 -14.65 14.86
C LEU A 257 -3.91 -14.49 16.01
N GLU A 258 -4.00 -15.49 16.90
CA GLU A 258 -4.88 -15.43 18.07
C GLU A 258 -4.54 -14.25 19.00
N ARG A 259 -3.25 -14.09 19.36
CA ARG A 259 -2.81 -12.97 20.20
C ARG A 259 -3.04 -11.61 19.55
N LEU A 260 -2.77 -11.52 18.25
CA LEU A 260 -2.91 -10.27 17.50
C LEU A 260 -4.37 -9.84 17.37
N ARG A 261 -5.29 -10.80 17.21
CA ARG A 261 -6.73 -10.53 17.23
C ARG A 261 -7.16 -9.96 18.58
N ASP A 262 -6.70 -10.56 19.67
CA ASP A 262 -7.14 -10.20 21.02
C ASP A 262 -6.49 -8.90 21.54
N ALA A 263 -5.32 -8.53 21.00
CA ALA A 263 -4.58 -7.32 21.36
C ALA A 263 -4.72 -6.17 20.34
N ALA A 264 -5.67 -6.26 19.41
CA ALA A 264 -5.84 -5.27 18.35
C ALA A 264 -6.25 -3.90 18.93
N ILE A 265 -5.35 -2.92 18.80
CA ILE A 265 -5.59 -1.52 19.16
C ILE A 265 -5.25 -0.61 17.96
N PRO A 266 -5.87 0.59 17.85
CA PRO A 266 -5.63 1.47 16.73
C PRO A 266 -4.18 1.96 16.66
N PHE A 267 -3.60 1.94 15.46
CA PHE A 267 -2.27 2.50 15.18
C PHE A 267 -2.41 3.92 14.62
N HIS A 268 -2.08 4.93 15.42
CA HIS A 268 -2.43 6.33 15.17
C HIS A 268 -1.75 6.95 13.94
N LYS A 269 -0.59 6.42 13.53
CA LYS A 269 0.14 6.90 12.34
C LYS A 269 -0.32 6.20 11.06
N ALA A 270 -1.13 5.14 11.16
CA ALA A 270 -1.70 4.52 9.98
C ALA A 270 -2.79 5.40 9.36
N THR A 271 -2.82 5.44 8.04
CA THR A 271 -3.86 6.14 7.28
C THR A 271 -4.71 5.12 6.53
N ARG A 272 -5.88 5.52 6.03
CA ARG A 272 -6.68 4.65 5.16
C ARG A 272 -5.91 4.16 3.92
N GLY A 273 -4.93 4.93 3.45
CA GLY A 273 -4.08 4.55 2.32
C GLY A 273 -2.96 3.56 2.66
N THR A 274 -2.62 3.39 3.93
CA THR A 274 -1.60 2.42 4.38
C THR A 274 -2.19 1.25 5.15
N ALA A 275 -3.47 1.32 5.55
CA ALA A 275 -4.13 0.31 6.37
C ALA A 275 -4.08 -1.10 5.80
N HIS A 276 -4.16 -1.27 4.47
CA HIS A 276 -4.10 -2.58 3.81
C HIS A 276 -2.70 -3.23 3.80
N LEU A 277 -1.66 -2.49 4.19
CA LEU A 277 -0.32 -3.07 4.33
C LEU A 277 -0.20 -3.87 5.61
N PHE A 278 -0.94 -3.46 6.65
CA PHE A 278 -0.77 -3.99 7.98
C PHE A 278 -1.41 -5.36 8.14
N PHE A 279 -0.69 -6.22 8.84
CA PHE A 279 -1.13 -7.57 9.19
C PHE A 279 -2.46 -7.56 9.97
N VAL A 280 -2.58 -6.66 10.95
CA VAL A 280 -3.83 -6.35 11.69
C VAL A 280 -4.39 -5.01 11.24
N ASN A 281 -5.72 -4.89 11.11
CA ASN A 281 -6.36 -3.62 10.73
C ASN A 281 -6.01 -2.50 11.74
N PRO A 282 -5.33 -1.43 11.31
CA PRO A 282 -4.82 -0.41 12.23
C PRO A 282 -5.82 0.72 12.54
N LEU A 283 -7.00 0.74 11.91
CA LEU A 283 -7.94 1.87 12.00
C LEU A 283 -8.92 1.75 13.18
N PRO A 284 -9.36 2.89 13.78
CA PRO A 284 -10.37 2.88 14.84
C PRO A 284 -11.70 2.32 14.35
N GLY A 285 -12.35 1.51 15.19
CA GLY A 285 -13.70 1.00 14.92
C GLY A 285 -13.76 -0.39 14.32
N GLY A 286 -12.60 -1.05 14.10
CA GLY A 286 -12.45 -2.51 14.04
C GLY A 286 -13.60 -3.30 13.42
N VAL A 287 -14.17 -2.83 12.30
CA VAL A 287 -14.99 -3.72 11.47
C VAL A 287 -13.98 -4.44 10.61
N ASP A 288 -13.66 -5.65 11.05
CA ASP A 288 -12.97 -6.61 10.23
C ASP A 288 -13.93 -7.00 9.10
N ASP A 289 -13.92 -6.26 7.98
CA ASP A 289 -14.59 -6.67 6.74
C ASP A 289 -14.00 -8.00 6.18
N ARG A 290 -13.10 -8.67 6.91
CA ARG A 290 -12.70 -10.06 6.66
C ARG A 290 -13.79 -11.07 7.09
N ASP A 291 -14.81 -10.65 7.83
CA ASP A 291 -16.02 -11.42 8.12
C ASP A 291 -17.23 -10.98 7.26
N GLY A 292 -17.03 -10.89 5.94
CA GLY A 292 -18.12 -10.76 4.94
C GLY A 292 -17.61 -10.49 3.53
#